data_AF-A0A3P1CP33-F1
#
_entry.id   AF-A0A3P1CP33-F1
#
_cell.length_a   1.000
_cell.length_b   1.000
_cell.length_c   1.000
_cell.angle_alpha   90.00
_cell.angle_beta   90.00
_cell.angle_gamma   90.00
#
_symmetry.space_group_name_H-M   'P 1'
#
loop_
_entity.id
_entity.type
_entity.pdbx_description
1 polymer ?
#
loop_
_entity_poly.entity_id
_entity_poly.type
_entity_poly.pdbx_seq_one_letter_code
_entity_poly.pdbx_strand_id
1 'polypeptide(L)'
;MHQQFVPLWLKRLVFFLLVLCALPAVSQVAVTNVRLNVINESAVEILYDITGNQPADSVYIRIRSQTNGLLNPAPQHISGDWGQDVQPGPNRRIVWRALENGFELDENIRATILVKVAPATARKSTGPVPAVSADTVKRKYRPGGPEFALLSLVAPGVGNIFVQSPKPVIAHRLGITVACYGLMAYGLVERKKSRDDYSLYEQQRNRTAAQPYYDRANQHHHRYYLATRLSGAIWITDIVATFIKGVRNQKERSKTAEPKISLRPGYQSGSPVAVFHYNF
;
A
#
# COMPACT_ATOMS: atom_id res chain seq x y z
N MET A 1 -28.32 -23.34 36.85
CA MET A 1 -27.26 -22.69 36.05
C MET A 1 -27.48 -23.02 34.58
N HIS A 2 -28.12 -22.14 33.80
CA HIS A 2 -28.32 -22.35 32.37
C HIS A 2 -27.17 -21.72 31.58
N GLN A 3 -26.27 -22.55 31.05
CA GLN A 3 -25.25 -22.10 30.09
C GLN A 3 -25.92 -21.95 28.72
N GLN A 4 -26.03 -20.71 28.25
CA GLN A 4 -26.50 -20.41 26.90
C GLN A 4 -25.44 -20.85 25.88
N PHE A 5 -25.71 -21.93 25.16
CA PHE A 5 -24.91 -22.38 24.03
C PHE A 5 -25.13 -21.43 22.84
N VAL A 6 -24.18 -20.50 22.63
CA VAL A 6 -24.17 -19.71 21.40
C VAL A 6 -23.66 -20.61 20.27
N PRO A 7 -24.47 -20.84 19.22
CA PRO A 7 -24.15 -21.85 18.21
C PRO A 7 -22.97 -21.39 17.34
N LEU A 8 -22.07 -22.32 17.01
CA LEU A 8 -20.74 -22.05 16.44
C LEU A 8 -20.78 -21.27 15.09
N TRP A 9 -21.85 -21.46 14.31
CA TRP A 9 -22.11 -20.73 13.06
C TRP A 9 -22.29 -19.23 13.29
N LEU A 10 -22.90 -18.80 14.40
CA LEU A 10 -23.11 -17.40 14.73
C LEU A 10 -21.78 -16.68 14.98
N LYS A 11 -20.82 -17.35 15.63
CA LYS A 11 -19.46 -16.79 15.84
C LYS A 11 -18.71 -16.60 14.52
N ARG A 12 -18.86 -17.54 13.59
CA ARG A 12 -18.25 -17.44 12.25
C ARG A 12 -18.89 -16.33 11.41
N LEU A 13 -20.21 -16.18 11.50
CA LEU A 13 -20.94 -15.12 10.82
C LEU A 13 -20.56 -13.74 11.36
N VAL A 14 -20.47 -13.57 12.68
CA VAL A 14 -20.01 -12.32 13.31
C VAL A 14 -18.57 -11.99 12.93
N PHE A 15 -17.67 -12.98 12.92
CA PHE A 15 -16.29 -12.77 12.48
C PHE A 15 -16.21 -12.37 11.01
N PHE A 16 -16.98 -13.02 10.14
CA PHE A 16 -17.04 -12.67 8.72
C PHE A 16 -17.60 -11.24 8.50
N LEU A 17 -18.63 -10.86 9.27
CA LEU A 17 -19.22 -9.51 9.22
C LEU A 17 -18.23 -8.44 9.70
N LEU A 18 -17.46 -8.71 10.76
CA LEU A 18 -16.41 -7.82 11.26
C LEU A 18 -15.27 -7.64 10.24
N VAL A 19 -14.89 -8.70 9.53
CA VAL A 19 -13.87 -8.63 8.47
C VAL A 19 -14.38 -7.85 7.25
N LEU A 20 -15.66 -7.97 6.90
CA LEU A 20 -16.26 -7.20 5.80
C LEU A 20 -16.30 -5.70 6.11
N CYS A 21 -16.56 -5.32 7.37
CA CYS A 21 -16.52 -3.92 7.81
C CYS A 21 -15.11 -3.31 7.84
N ALA A 22 -14.05 -4.12 7.80
CA ALA A 22 -12.66 -3.65 7.81
C ALA A 22 -12.10 -3.37 6.41
N LEU A 23 -12.87 -3.60 5.34
CA LEU A 23 -12.46 -3.18 4.00
C LEU A 23 -12.43 -1.65 3.96
N PRO A 24 -11.30 -1.01 3.59
CA PRO A 24 -11.27 0.43 3.44
C PRO A 24 -12.33 0.82 2.42
N ALA A 25 -13.27 1.68 2.83
CA ALA A 25 -14.16 2.32 1.88
C ALA A 25 -13.28 3.05 0.87
N VAL A 26 -13.16 2.50 -0.33
CA VAL A 26 -12.48 3.18 -1.43
C VAL A 26 -13.36 4.38 -1.74
N SER A 27 -12.99 5.54 -1.19
CA SER A 27 -13.66 6.80 -1.50
C SER A 27 -13.54 7.01 -3.00
N GLN A 28 -14.62 6.73 -3.73
CA GLN A 28 -14.70 7.04 -5.15
C GLN A 28 -14.72 8.56 -5.28
N VAL A 29 -13.95 9.10 -6.22
CA VAL A 29 -14.03 10.54 -6.52
C VAL A 29 -15.41 10.81 -7.11
N ALA A 30 -16.17 11.71 -6.51
CA ALA A 30 -17.50 12.08 -6.97
C ALA A 30 -17.54 13.58 -7.25
N VAL A 31 -18.19 13.93 -8.37
CA VAL A 31 -18.46 15.31 -8.76
C VAL A 31 -19.97 15.49 -8.83
N THR A 32 -20.49 16.50 -8.15
CA THR A 32 -21.94 16.78 -8.04
C THR A 32 -22.23 18.27 -8.19
N ASN A 33 -23.52 18.62 -8.30
CA ASN A 33 -24.00 20.02 -8.33
C ASN A 33 -23.33 20.92 -9.38
N VAL A 34 -23.04 20.36 -10.57
CA VAL A 34 -22.46 21.12 -11.69
C VAL A 34 -23.48 22.15 -12.19
N ARG A 35 -23.15 23.43 -12.02
CA ARG A 35 -23.95 24.59 -12.40
C ARG A 35 -23.14 25.43 -13.38
N LEU A 36 -23.82 26.04 -14.34
CA LEU A 36 -23.19 26.83 -15.40
C LEU A 36 -23.84 28.21 -15.42
N ASN A 37 -23.02 29.24 -15.32
CA ASN A 37 -23.42 30.64 -15.39
C ASN A 37 -22.66 31.31 -16.53
N VAL A 38 -23.34 32.13 -17.34
CA VAL A 38 -22.69 32.95 -18.36
C VAL A 38 -22.39 34.32 -17.77
N ILE A 39 -21.15 34.78 -17.89
CA ILE A 39 -20.67 36.07 -17.40
C ILE A 39 -20.45 36.98 -18.61
N ASN A 40 -21.24 38.04 -18.72
CA ASN A 40 -21.09 39.12 -19.72
C ASN A 40 -20.92 38.60 -21.16
N GLU A 41 -21.60 37.51 -21.53
CA GLU A 41 -21.57 36.87 -22.87
C GLU A 41 -20.17 36.48 -23.39
N SER A 42 -19.14 36.61 -22.57
CA SER A 42 -17.72 36.44 -22.97
C SER A 42 -17.04 35.31 -22.21
N ALA A 43 -17.56 34.96 -21.02
CA ALA A 43 -17.02 33.90 -20.20
C ALA A 43 -18.13 32.99 -19.66
N VAL A 44 -17.75 31.74 -19.40
CA VAL A 44 -18.59 30.71 -18.78
C VAL A 44 -17.98 30.37 -17.43
N GLU A 45 -18.76 30.52 -16.38
CA GLU A 45 -18.44 30.07 -15.04
C GLU A 45 -19.11 28.71 -14.78
N ILE A 46 -18.31 27.75 -14.33
CA ILE A 46 -18.75 26.40 -13.99
C ILE A 46 -18.48 26.20 -12.50
N LEU A 47 -19.55 26.03 -11.73
CA LEU A 47 -19.51 25.74 -10.30
C LEU A 47 -19.81 24.26 -10.07
N TYR A 48 -19.04 23.60 -9.21
CA TYR A 48 -19.26 22.18 -8.91
C TYR A 48 -18.76 21.82 -7.51
N ASP A 49 -19.25 20.68 -7.01
CA ASP A 49 -18.80 20.11 -5.74
C ASP A 49 -18.01 18.84 -6.02
N ILE A 50 -16.85 18.67 -5.38
CA ILE A 50 -15.98 17.50 -5.57
C ILE A 50 -15.59 16.89 -4.23
N THR A 51 -15.74 15.58 -4.11
CA THR A 51 -15.40 14.81 -2.91
C THR A 51 -14.48 13.65 -3.26
N GLY A 52 -13.56 13.29 -2.35
CA GLY A 52 -12.66 12.15 -2.51
C GLY A 52 -11.45 12.40 -3.42
N ASN A 53 -11.29 13.61 -3.98
CA ASN A 53 -10.17 13.96 -4.85
C ASN A 53 -8.84 14.00 -4.07
N GLN A 54 -7.78 13.45 -4.67
CA GLN A 54 -6.43 13.53 -4.12
C GLN A 54 -5.60 14.60 -4.85
N PRO A 55 -4.56 15.18 -4.21
CA PRO A 55 -3.68 16.17 -4.85
C PRO A 55 -3.06 15.72 -6.19
N ALA A 56 -2.85 14.41 -6.36
CA ALA A 56 -2.29 13.83 -7.58
C ALA A 56 -3.34 13.66 -8.72
N ASP A 57 -4.63 13.67 -8.38
CA ASP A 57 -5.70 13.51 -9.36
C ASP A 57 -5.84 14.79 -10.20
N SER A 58 -6.26 14.64 -11.45
CA SER A 58 -6.38 15.76 -12.39
C SER A 58 -7.84 15.99 -12.78
N VAL A 59 -8.33 17.20 -12.58
CA VAL A 59 -9.68 17.64 -12.97
C VAL A 59 -9.63 18.29 -14.35
N TYR A 60 -10.50 17.82 -15.25
CA TYR A 60 -10.65 18.32 -16.60
C TYR A 60 -12.10 18.73 -16.85
N ILE A 61 -12.27 19.66 -17.79
CA ILE A 61 -13.59 20.06 -18.28
C ILE A 61 -13.78 19.57 -19.70
N ARG A 62 -14.99 19.10 -20.01
CA ARG A 62 -15.43 18.79 -21.36
C ARG A 62 -16.67 19.62 -21.63
N ILE A 63 -16.61 20.48 -22.65
CA ILE A 63 -17.71 21.36 -23.01
C ILE A 63 -18.27 20.91 -24.34
N ARG A 64 -19.59 20.76 -24.42
CA ARG A 64 -20.30 20.38 -25.63
C ARG A 64 -21.36 21.41 -25.95
N SER A 65 -21.29 21.96 -27.14
CA SER A 65 -22.34 22.76 -27.75
C SER A 65 -23.39 21.86 -28.38
N GLN A 66 -24.62 22.34 -28.49
CA GLN A 66 -25.70 21.62 -29.14
C GLN A 66 -25.53 21.56 -30.67
N THR A 67 -25.00 22.63 -31.29
CA THR A 67 -24.88 22.72 -32.76
C THR A 67 -23.49 22.30 -33.27
N ASN A 68 -22.44 22.82 -32.63
CA ASN A 68 -21.04 22.68 -33.04
C ASN A 68 -20.35 21.45 -32.44
N GLY A 69 -21.02 20.73 -31.54
CA GLY A 69 -20.50 19.51 -30.95
C GLY A 69 -19.46 19.77 -29.85
N LEU A 70 -18.32 19.06 -29.88
CA LEU A 70 -17.32 19.15 -28.81
C LEU A 70 -16.49 20.42 -28.95
N LEU A 71 -16.54 21.29 -27.94
CA LEU A 71 -15.72 22.48 -27.85
C LEU A 71 -14.43 22.14 -27.07
N ASN A 72 -13.28 22.50 -27.62
CA ASN A 72 -11.97 22.26 -27.01
C ASN A 72 -11.40 23.57 -26.45
N PRO A 73 -11.64 23.89 -25.17
CA PRO A 73 -11.13 25.10 -24.57
C PRO A 73 -9.60 25.04 -24.45
N ALA A 74 -8.88 26.07 -24.91
CA ALA A 74 -7.44 26.12 -24.77
C ALA A 74 -7.06 26.38 -23.29
N PRO A 75 -6.05 25.68 -22.73
CA PRO A 75 -5.62 25.82 -21.33
C PRO A 75 -5.44 27.26 -20.82
N GLN A 76 -4.88 28.13 -21.66
CA GLN A 76 -4.60 29.53 -21.33
C GLN A 76 -5.86 30.39 -21.09
N HIS A 77 -7.02 29.95 -21.59
CA HIS A 77 -8.31 30.61 -21.42
C HIS A 77 -9.16 30.00 -20.30
N ILE A 78 -8.60 29.05 -19.53
CA ILE A 78 -9.25 28.39 -18.39
C ILE A 78 -8.54 28.79 -17.10
N SER A 79 -9.30 29.23 -16.11
CA SER A 79 -8.79 29.62 -14.79
C SER A 79 -9.65 29.04 -13.67
N GLY A 80 -9.11 29.03 -12.45
CA GLY A 80 -9.78 28.50 -11.26
C GLY A 80 -9.38 27.07 -10.90
N ASP A 81 -10.30 26.32 -10.32
CA ASP A 81 -10.09 24.98 -9.75
C ASP A 81 -10.03 23.89 -10.84
N TRP A 82 -9.01 23.89 -11.70
CA TRP A 82 -8.83 22.85 -12.72
C TRP A 82 -7.38 22.33 -12.77
N GLY A 83 -7.17 21.15 -13.36
CA GLY A 83 -5.85 20.51 -13.41
C GLY A 83 -5.54 19.69 -12.16
N GLN A 84 -4.27 19.69 -11.72
CA GLN A 84 -3.81 18.95 -10.55
C GLN A 84 -4.00 19.75 -9.25
N ASP A 85 -3.93 19.06 -8.11
CA ASP A 85 -3.99 19.66 -6.76
C ASP A 85 -5.30 20.42 -6.44
N VAL A 86 -6.40 20.04 -7.10
CA VAL A 86 -7.72 20.58 -6.78
C VAL A 86 -8.18 20.01 -5.43
N GLN A 87 -8.37 20.89 -4.45
CA GLN A 87 -8.79 20.47 -3.12
C GLN A 87 -10.25 19.98 -3.13
N PRO A 88 -10.61 18.90 -2.41
CA PRO A 88 -12.00 18.49 -2.25
C PRO A 88 -12.80 19.60 -1.54
N GLY A 89 -14.06 19.78 -1.90
CA GLY A 89 -14.94 20.78 -1.29
C GLY A 89 -16.09 21.22 -2.19
N PRO A 90 -17.05 21.98 -1.62
CA PRO A 90 -18.14 22.56 -2.38
C PRO A 90 -17.71 23.84 -3.11
N ASN A 91 -18.50 24.23 -4.11
CA ASN A 91 -18.39 25.49 -4.86
C ASN A 91 -17.01 25.72 -5.50
N ARG A 92 -16.39 24.67 -6.01
CA ARG A 92 -15.22 24.79 -6.88
C ARG A 92 -15.60 25.49 -8.16
N ARG A 93 -14.74 26.38 -8.63
CA ARG A 93 -15.05 27.33 -9.69
C ARG A 93 -14.04 27.22 -10.81
N ILE A 94 -14.53 26.96 -12.01
CA ILE A 94 -13.74 27.03 -13.24
C ILE A 94 -14.34 28.14 -14.11
N VAL A 95 -13.50 29.06 -14.57
CA VAL A 95 -13.91 30.13 -15.48
C VAL A 95 -13.21 29.91 -16.82
N TRP A 96 -14.02 29.76 -17.86
CA TRP A 96 -13.57 29.65 -19.24
C TRP A 96 -13.93 30.92 -20.01
N ARG A 97 -12.93 31.60 -20.56
CA ARG A 97 -13.11 32.79 -21.40
C ARG A 97 -13.35 32.36 -22.85
N ALA A 98 -14.62 32.08 -23.17
CA ALA A 98 -15.01 31.52 -24.46
C ALA A 98 -14.69 32.46 -25.63
N LEU A 99 -14.98 33.76 -25.47
CA LEU A 99 -14.80 34.74 -26.55
C LEU A 99 -13.32 34.99 -26.87
N GLU A 100 -12.45 35.09 -25.86
CA GLU A 100 -10.99 35.17 -26.06
C GLU A 100 -10.44 33.93 -26.77
N ASN A 101 -11.13 32.79 -26.62
CA ASN A 101 -10.80 31.53 -27.27
C ASN A 101 -11.45 31.37 -28.66
N GLY A 102 -12.13 32.41 -29.16
CA GLY A 102 -12.78 32.42 -30.48
C GLY A 102 -14.14 31.71 -30.54
N PHE A 103 -14.78 31.46 -29.40
CA PHE A 103 -16.11 30.84 -29.34
C PHE A 103 -17.16 31.88 -28.94
N GLU A 104 -18.20 32.01 -29.76
CA GLU A 104 -19.40 32.81 -29.45
C GLU A 104 -20.34 31.97 -28.57
N LEU A 105 -20.98 32.61 -27.58
CA LEU A 105 -21.88 31.96 -26.60
C LEU A 105 -23.36 32.21 -26.92
N ASP A 106 -23.72 32.10 -28.21
CA ASP A 106 -25.08 32.31 -28.70
C ASP A 106 -25.98 31.07 -28.55
N GLU A 107 -25.41 29.96 -28.10
CA GLU A 107 -26.09 28.66 -28.01
C GLU A 107 -26.02 28.00 -26.63
N ASN A 108 -26.91 27.02 -26.44
CA ASN A 108 -26.94 26.21 -25.24
C ASN A 108 -25.73 25.27 -25.18
N ILE A 109 -24.92 25.41 -24.14
CA ILE A 109 -23.75 24.58 -23.88
C ILE A 109 -23.96 23.67 -22.66
N ARG A 110 -23.30 22.50 -22.67
CA ARG A 110 -23.24 21.55 -21.55
C ARG A 110 -21.80 21.34 -21.13
N ALA A 111 -21.49 21.64 -19.88
CA ALA A 111 -20.21 21.31 -19.26
C ALA A 111 -20.28 19.96 -18.52
N THR A 112 -19.25 19.14 -18.67
CA THR A 112 -19.05 17.90 -17.91
C THR A 112 -17.67 17.94 -17.26
N ILE A 113 -17.63 17.78 -15.94
CA ILE A 113 -16.38 17.70 -15.19
C ILE A 113 -15.93 16.24 -15.16
N LEU A 114 -14.67 16.00 -15.50
CA LEU A 114 -14.04 14.68 -15.53
C LEU A 114 -12.87 14.68 -14.58
N VAL A 115 -12.72 13.62 -13.79
CA VAL A 115 -11.54 13.45 -12.92
C VAL A 115 -10.74 12.25 -13.38
N LYS A 116 -9.45 12.46 -13.63
CA LYS A 116 -8.49 11.42 -13.93
C LYS A 116 -7.74 11.06 -12.65
N VAL A 117 -8.05 9.88 -12.12
CA VAL A 117 -7.42 9.35 -10.90
C VAL A 117 -5.97 8.96 -11.21
N ALA A 118 -5.03 9.45 -10.40
CA ALA A 118 -3.62 9.10 -10.55
C ALA A 118 -3.36 7.65 -10.12
N PRO A 119 -2.44 6.93 -10.81
CA PRO A 119 -2.06 5.58 -10.41
C PRO A 119 -1.49 5.61 -8.98
N ALA A 120 -1.73 4.54 -8.22
CA ALA A 120 -1.39 4.45 -6.80
C ALA A 120 0.10 4.75 -6.47
N THR A 121 0.99 4.59 -7.44
CA THR A 121 2.43 4.90 -7.34
C THR A 121 2.74 6.41 -7.27
N ALA A 122 1.83 7.27 -7.74
CA ALA A 122 1.97 8.72 -7.70
C ALA A 122 1.32 9.37 -6.46
N ARG A 123 0.67 8.58 -5.60
CA ARG A 123 0.03 9.05 -4.36
C ARG A 123 1.09 9.38 -3.31
N LYS A 124 1.65 10.58 -3.41
CA LYS A 124 2.56 11.13 -2.40
C LYS A 124 1.72 11.49 -1.18
N SER A 125 1.86 10.72 -0.11
CA SER A 125 1.26 11.00 1.20
C SER A 125 1.67 12.40 1.66
N THR A 126 0.72 13.35 1.63
CA THR A 126 0.87 14.70 2.17
C THR A 126 0.77 14.65 3.69
N GLY A 127 1.89 14.34 4.34
CA GLY A 127 2.15 14.81 5.71
C GLY A 127 2.68 16.25 5.68
N PRO A 128 2.37 17.09 6.67
CA PRO A 128 2.84 18.48 6.70
C PRO A 128 4.29 18.52 7.17
N VAL A 129 5.25 18.69 6.25
CA VAL A 129 6.66 18.98 6.56
C VAL A 129 7.20 19.95 5.50
N PRO A 130 7.98 20.99 5.87
CA PRO A 130 8.16 22.19 5.07
C PRO A 130 9.00 21.98 3.81
N ALA A 131 8.76 22.86 2.84
CA ALA A 131 9.43 22.93 1.56
C ALA A 131 10.96 22.97 1.72
N VAL A 132 11.60 21.88 1.29
CA VAL A 132 13.02 21.87 0.93
C VAL A 132 13.11 21.44 -0.52
N SER A 133 13.75 22.32 -1.29
CA SER A 133 13.96 22.31 -2.73
C SER A 133 14.38 20.94 -3.26
N ALA A 134 13.71 20.51 -4.33
CA ALA A 134 13.96 19.23 -4.98
C ALA A 134 15.20 19.31 -5.88
N ASP A 135 16.38 19.06 -5.30
CA ASP A 135 17.51 18.55 -6.07
C ASP A 135 17.30 17.04 -6.29
N THR A 136 17.32 16.62 -7.56
CA THR A 136 17.12 15.23 -7.98
C THR A 136 18.36 14.39 -7.72
N VAL A 137 18.77 14.28 -6.45
CA VAL A 137 19.76 13.29 -6.04
C VAL A 137 19.13 11.92 -6.22
N LYS A 138 19.60 11.16 -7.21
CA LYS A 138 19.36 9.71 -7.32
C LYS A 138 19.78 9.08 -6.00
N ARG A 139 18.84 8.92 -5.06
CA ARG A 139 19.11 8.30 -3.76
C ARG A 139 19.54 6.86 -4.01
N LYS A 140 20.85 6.62 -3.93
CA LYS A 140 21.44 5.28 -3.99
C LYS A 140 20.75 4.44 -2.92
N TYR A 141 20.04 3.40 -3.34
CA TYR A 141 19.33 2.50 -2.43
C TYR A 141 20.31 1.96 -1.38
N ARG A 142 19.99 2.16 -0.10
CA ARG A 142 20.80 1.68 1.03
C ARG A 142 20.11 0.45 1.62
N PRO A 143 20.64 -0.77 1.44
CA PRO A 143 20.00 -2.01 1.94
C PRO A 143 19.97 -2.01 3.47
N GLY A 144 18.81 -2.27 4.08
CA GLY A 144 18.53 -2.14 5.51
C GLY A 144 19.44 -2.95 6.44
N GLY A 145 19.49 -2.56 7.72
CA GLY A 145 20.28 -3.23 8.76
C GLY A 145 19.56 -4.43 9.40
N PRO A 146 20.12 -4.99 10.49
CA PRO A 146 19.54 -6.16 11.18
C PRO A 146 18.19 -5.89 11.85
N GLU A 147 17.82 -4.63 12.09
CA GLU A 147 16.52 -4.24 12.63
C GLU A 147 15.34 -4.74 11.78
N PHE A 148 15.55 -4.93 10.48
CA PHE A 148 14.54 -5.48 9.58
C PHE A 148 14.26 -6.97 9.82
N ALA A 149 15.10 -7.69 10.57
CA ALA A 149 14.79 -9.06 11.01
C ALA A 149 13.55 -9.12 11.92
N LEU A 150 13.24 -8.03 12.63
CA LEU A 150 12.01 -7.91 13.42
C LEU A 150 10.76 -7.94 12.53
N LEU A 151 10.86 -7.48 11.28
CA LEU A 151 9.74 -7.61 10.33
C LEU A 151 9.53 -9.06 9.89
N SER A 152 10.62 -9.84 9.78
CA SER A 152 10.51 -11.30 9.53
C SER A 152 9.91 -12.05 10.71
N LEU A 153 9.94 -11.50 11.93
CA LEU A 153 9.23 -12.06 13.09
C LEU A 153 7.71 -11.95 12.94
N VAL A 154 7.21 -10.86 12.35
CA VAL A 154 5.77 -10.68 12.11
C VAL A 154 5.31 -11.57 10.96
N ALA A 155 6.06 -11.57 9.86
CA ALA A 155 5.74 -12.35 8.69
C ALA A 155 7.01 -12.89 8.01
N PRO A 156 7.14 -14.22 7.82
CA PRO A 156 8.29 -14.80 7.15
C PRO A 156 8.42 -14.25 5.73
N GLY A 157 9.62 -13.81 5.36
CA GLY A 157 9.96 -13.27 4.05
C GLY A 157 9.94 -11.75 3.92
N VAL A 158 9.29 -11.02 4.85
CA VAL A 158 9.14 -9.55 4.75
C VAL A 158 10.45 -8.82 5.07
N GLY A 159 11.12 -9.18 6.17
CA GLY A 159 12.36 -8.52 6.58
C GLY A 159 13.46 -8.64 5.53
N ASN A 160 13.55 -9.82 4.91
CA ASN A 160 14.53 -10.14 3.87
C ASN A 160 14.43 -9.19 2.65
N ILE A 161 13.25 -8.61 2.35
CA ILE A 161 13.06 -7.65 1.22
C ILE A 161 13.92 -6.41 1.41
N PHE A 162 14.00 -5.90 2.63
CA PHE A 162 14.69 -4.64 2.93
C PHE A 162 16.21 -4.79 2.98
N VAL A 163 16.69 -6.00 3.23
CA VAL A 163 18.11 -6.31 3.39
C VAL A 163 18.78 -6.65 2.03
N GLN A 164 18.04 -6.74 0.94
CA GLN A 164 18.59 -7.08 -0.38
C GLN A 164 19.19 -5.89 -1.14
N SER A 165 20.38 -6.07 -1.70
CA SER A 165 21.03 -5.17 -2.67
C SER A 165 21.36 -5.95 -3.95
N PRO A 166 21.24 -5.38 -5.18
CA PRO A 166 20.85 -4.02 -5.54
C PRO A 166 19.38 -3.83 -5.97
N LYS A 167 18.60 -4.90 -6.18
CA LYS A 167 17.15 -4.82 -6.45
C LYS A 167 16.40 -5.97 -5.75
N PRO A 168 15.36 -5.68 -4.94
CA PRO A 168 14.55 -6.72 -4.32
C PRO A 168 13.70 -7.43 -5.39
N VAL A 169 13.86 -8.74 -5.55
CA VAL A 169 12.97 -9.55 -6.37
C VAL A 169 11.80 -9.99 -5.48
N ILE A 170 10.64 -9.35 -5.66
CA ILE A 170 9.48 -9.47 -4.76
C ILE A 170 8.74 -10.81 -4.94
N ALA A 171 8.70 -11.34 -6.17
CA ALA A 171 7.77 -12.42 -6.55
C ALA A 171 7.98 -13.76 -5.79
N HIS A 172 9.21 -14.31 -5.79
CA HIS A 172 9.47 -15.61 -5.17
C HIS A 172 9.26 -15.61 -3.64
N ARG A 173 9.35 -14.44 -3.00
CA ARG A 173 9.34 -14.30 -1.54
C ARG A 173 7.94 -14.32 -0.97
N LEU A 174 7.00 -13.67 -1.66
CA LEU A 174 5.59 -13.78 -1.36
C LEU A 174 5.14 -15.25 -1.45
N GLY A 175 5.70 -16.01 -2.39
CA GLY A 175 5.47 -17.46 -2.48
C GLY A 175 5.85 -18.21 -1.20
N ILE A 176 7.00 -17.89 -0.60
CA ILE A 176 7.45 -18.50 0.67
C ILE A 176 6.52 -18.13 1.82
N THR A 177 6.11 -16.86 1.92
CA THR A 177 5.17 -16.40 2.94
C THR A 177 3.83 -17.13 2.83
N VAL A 178 3.28 -17.21 1.62
CA VAL A 178 2.01 -17.93 1.34
C VAL A 178 2.15 -19.41 1.66
N ALA A 179 3.26 -20.05 1.29
CA ALA A 179 3.51 -21.46 1.61
C ALA A 179 3.62 -21.69 3.13
N CYS A 180 4.31 -20.82 3.86
CA CYS A 180 4.49 -20.93 5.31
C CYS A 180 3.16 -20.82 6.06
N TYR A 181 2.36 -19.79 5.75
CA TYR A 181 1.02 -19.62 6.34
C TYR A 181 0.05 -20.71 5.89
N GLY A 182 0.14 -21.15 4.64
CA GLY A 182 -0.66 -22.26 4.10
C GLY A 182 -0.40 -23.57 4.86
N LEU A 183 0.87 -23.90 5.11
CA LEU A 183 1.24 -25.07 5.93
C LEU A 183 0.75 -24.95 7.37
N MET A 184 0.85 -23.77 7.98
CA MET A 184 0.38 -23.57 9.36
C MET A 184 -1.14 -23.70 9.45
N ALA A 185 -1.88 -23.08 8.54
CA ALA A 185 -3.33 -23.20 8.46
C ALA A 185 -3.77 -24.65 8.21
N TYR A 186 -3.13 -25.34 7.25
CA TYR A 186 -3.37 -26.76 6.99
C TYR A 186 -3.13 -27.62 8.24
N GLY A 187 -2.02 -27.40 8.95
CA GLY A 187 -1.73 -28.09 10.19
C GLY A 187 -2.85 -27.90 11.24
N LEU A 188 -3.32 -26.67 11.45
CA LEU A 188 -4.40 -26.39 12.40
C LEU A 188 -5.72 -27.09 12.03
N VAL A 189 -6.03 -27.19 10.73
CA VAL A 189 -7.20 -27.93 10.25
C VAL A 189 -7.05 -29.43 10.52
N GLU A 190 -5.89 -30.02 10.22
CA GLU A 190 -5.62 -31.44 10.49
C GLU A 190 -5.63 -31.74 12.00
N ARG A 191 -5.16 -30.82 12.85
CA ARG A 191 -5.26 -30.95 14.31
C ARG A 191 -6.71 -31.04 14.77
N LYS A 192 -7.59 -30.25 14.16
CA LYS A 192 -9.03 -30.31 14.46
C LYS A 192 -9.62 -31.66 14.07
N LYS A 193 -9.36 -32.14 12.85
CA LYS A 193 -9.83 -33.46 12.39
C LYS A 193 -9.35 -34.58 13.30
N SER A 194 -8.07 -34.55 13.68
CA SER A 194 -7.47 -35.51 14.62
C SER A 194 -8.24 -35.58 15.95
N ARG A 195 -8.61 -34.43 16.52
CA ARG A 195 -9.42 -34.36 17.76
C ARG A 195 -10.83 -34.86 17.56
N ASP A 196 -11.46 -34.49 16.45
CA ASP A 196 -12.83 -34.89 16.13
C ASP A 196 -12.89 -36.44 15.98
N ASP A 197 -11.97 -37.06 15.23
CA ASP A 197 -11.87 -38.52 15.10
C ASP A 197 -11.53 -39.21 16.41
N TYR A 198 -10.65 -38.63 17.23
CA TYR A 198 -10.32 -39.19 18.54
C TYR A 198 -11.54 -39.17 19.49
N SER A 199 -12.36 -38.11 19.44
CA SER A 199 -13.59 -38.06 20.22
C SER A 199 -14.61 -39.12 19.80
N LEU A 200 -14.66 -39.47 18.50
CA LEU A 200 -15.49 -40.57 18.00
C LEU A 200 -14.96 -41.92 18.47
N TYR A 201 -13.63 -42.10 18.49
CA TYR A 201 -12.98 -43.29 19.08
C TYR A 201 -13.40 -43.49 20.55
N GLU A 202 -13.37 -42.43 21.36
CA GLU A 202 -13.77 -42.48 22.78
C GLU A 202 -15.25 -42.86 23.00
N GLN A 203 -16.12 -42.57 22.02
CA GLN A 203 -17.55 -42.90 22.10
C GLN A 203 -17.86 -44.35 21.73
N GLN A 204 -16.96 -45.05 21.02
CA GLN A 204 -17.19 -46.43 20.57
C GLN A 204 -16.95 -47.43 21.71
N ARG A 205 -17.95 -48.26 22.01
CA ARG A 205 -17.82 -49.35 23.01
C ARG A 205 -17.09 -50.58 22.46
N ASN A 206 -17.12 -50.80 21.15
CA ASN A 206 -16.50 -51.95 20.51
C ASN A 206 -15.13 -51.58 19.95
N ARG A 207 -14.08 -52.28 20.41
CA ARG A 207 -12.69 -52.07 19.98
C ARG A 207 -12.51 -52.18 18.46
N THR A 208 -13.14 -53.17 17.83
CA THR A 208 -13.01 -53.38 16.37
C THR A 208 -13.63 -52.23 15.58
N ALA A 209 -14.74 -51.66 16.07
CA ALA A 209 -15.38 -50.49 15.46
C ALA A 209 -14.63 -49.17 15.77
N ALA A 210 -13.92 -49.12 16.90
CA ALA A 210 -13.15 -47.95 17.35
C ALA A 210 -11.83 -47.78 16.60
N GLN A 211 -11.16 -48.90 16.25
CA GLN A 211 -9.84 -48.92 15.62
C GLN A 211 -9.66 -47.96 14.41
N PRO A 212 -10.56 -47.92 13.40
CA PRO A 212 -10.39 -47.02 12.25
C PRO A 212 -10.45 -45.53 12.63
N TYR A 213 -11.17 -45.15 13.68
CA TYR A 213 -11.17 -43.76 14.18
C TYR A 213 -9.84 -43.40 14.82
N TYR A 214 -9.27 -44.32 15.61
CA TYR A 214 -7.95 -44.15 16.21
C TYR A 214 -6.85 -44.01 15.15
N ASP A 215 -6.87 -44.88 14.12
CA ASP A 215 -5.87 -44.84 13.05
C ASP A 215 -5.96 -43.54 12.24
N ARG A 216 -7.16 -43.07 11.91
CA ARG A 216 -7.38 -41.77 11.26
C ARG A 216 -6.95 -40.60 12.14
N ALA A 217 -7.29 -40.62 13.42
CA ALA A 217 -6.89 -39.59 14.37
C ALA A 217 -5.36 -39.44 14.43
N ASN A 218 -4.63 -40.56 14.44
CA ASN A 218 -3.17 -40.58 14.42
C ASN A 218 -2.58 -40.10 13.09
N GLN A 219 -3.17 -40.49 11.95
CA GLN A 219 -2.73 -39.99 10.64
C GLN A 219 -2.88 -38.46 10.54
N HIS A 220 -4.03 -37.92 10.96
CA HIS A 220 -4.27 -36.47 11.02
C HIS A 220 -3.31 -35.77 11.99
N HIS A 221 -3.03 -36.39 13.14
CA HIS A 221 -2.06 -35.86 14.11
C HIS A 221 -0.65 -35.77 13.52
N HIS A 222 -0.22 -36.80 12.81
CA HIS A 222 1.09 -36.84 12.17
C HIS A 222 1.23 -35.76 11.09
N ARG A 223 0.19 -35.57 10.25
CA ARG A 223 0.15 -34.50 9.24
C ARG A 223 0.20 -33.11 9.86
N TYR A 224 -0.57 -32.87 10.93
CA TYR A 224 -0.50 -31.64 11.72
C TYR A 224 0.93 -31.37 12.21
N TYR A 225 1.56 -32.38 12.82
CA TYR A 225 2.88 -32.26 13.39
C TYR A 225 3.95 -31.96 12.33
N LEU A 226 3.92 -32.68 11.21
CA LEU A 226 4.82 -32.43 10.08
C LEU A 226 4.62 -31.01 9.51
N ALA A 227 3.37 -30.64 9.21
CA ALA A 227 3.07 -29.34 8.59
C ALA A 227 3.49 -28.16 9.49
N THR A 228 3.18 -28.21 10.78
CA THR A 228 3.53 -27.15 11.73
C THR A 228 5.03 -27.05 11.99
N ARG A 229 5.75 -28.18 12.08
CA ARG A 229 7.21 -28.16 12.23
C ARG A 229 7.93 -27.66 10.99
N LEU A 230 7.47 -28.06 9.80
CA LEU A 230 8.03 -27.55 8.55
C LEU A 230 7.81 -26.04 8.42
N SER A 231 6.59 -25.57 8.70
CA SER A 231 6.28 -24.15 8.73
C SER A 231 7.18 -23.38 9.73
N GLY A 232 7.31 -23.88 10.97
CA GLY A 232 8.18 -23.29 11.99
C GLY A 232 9.66 -23.26 11.58
N ALA A 233 10.17 -24.33 10.97
CA ALA A 233 11.55 -24.41 10.48
C ALA A 233 11.82 -23.39 9.37
N ILE A 234 10.90 -23.25 8.40
CA ILE A 234 10.98 -22.24 7.33
C ILE A 234 11.01 -20.84 7.94
N TRP A 235 10.14 -20.58 8.92
CA TRP A 235 10.04 -19.27 9.56
C TRP A 235 11.32 -18.90 10.31
N ILE A 236 11.85 -19.79 11.15
CA ILE A 236 13.10 -19.58 11.89
C ILE A 236 14.26 -19.33 10.91
N THR A 237 14.33 -20.13 9.83
CA THR A 237 15.39 -20.00 8.82
C THR A 237 15.37 -18.62 8.16
N ASP A 238 14.18 -18.09 7.82
CA ASP A 238 14.07 -16.74 7.24
C ASP A 238 14.51 -15.64 8.21
N ILE A 239 14.14 -15.74 9.49
CA ILE A 239 14.56 -14.77 10.52
C ILE A 239 16.09 -14.75 10.65
N VAL A 240 16.71 -15.93 10.80
CA VAL A 240 18.16 -16.07 10.94
C VAL A 240 18.88 -15.55 9.68
N ALA A 241 18.41 -15.92 8.49
CA ALA A 241 18.99 -15.46 7.23
C ALA A 241 18.90 -13.93 7.07
N THR A 242 17.76 -13.34 7.43
CA THR A 242 17.55 -11.89 7.40
C THR A 242 18.47 -11.17 8.38
N PHE A 243 18.60 -11.69 9.60
CA PHE A 243 19.50 -11.15 10.61
C PHE A 243 20.96 -11.18 10.16
N ILE A 244 21.46 -12.34 9.71
CA ILE A 244 22.86 -12.49 9.24
C ILE A 244 23.16 -11.52 8.10
N LYS A 245 22.24 -11.39 7.13
CA LYS A 245 22.41 -10.44 6.03
C LYS A 245 22.37 -8.98 6.52
N GLY A 246 21.49 -8.65 7.47
CA GLY A 246 21.40 -7.31 8.05
C GLY A 246 22.70 -6.90 8.73
N VAL A 247 23.31 -7.81 9.50
CA VAL A 247 24.62 -7.60 10.12
C VAL A 247 25.72 -7.40 9.07
N ARG A 248 25.72 -8.20 7.98
CA ARG A 248 26.68 -8.04 6.88
C ARG A 248 26.55 -6.68 6.20
N ASN A 249 25.33 -6.26 5.87
CA ASN A 249 25.06 -4.94 5.28
C ASN A 249 25.53 -3.80 6.18
N GLN A 250 25.32 -3.92 7.50
CA GLN A 250 25.78 -2.92 8.46
C GLN A 250 27.32 -2.82 8.47
N LYS A 251 28.03 -3.95 8.42
CA LYS A 251 29.49 -3.99 8.34
C LYS A 251 30.03 -3.42 7.02
N GLU A 252 29.34 -3.64 5.91
CA GLU A 252 29.72 -3.05 4.61
C GLU A 252 29.47 -1.53 4.59
N ARG A 253 28.38 -1.09 5.22
CA ARG A 253 28.09 0.33 5.43
C ARG A 253 29.16 0.98 6.30
N SER A 254 29.59 0.36 7.40
CA SER A 254 30.65 0.95 8.25
C SER A 254 32.00 1.05 7.54
N LYS A 255 32.27 0.16 6.58
CA LYS A 255 33.49 0.23 5.75
C LYS A 255 33.43 1.31 4.67
N THR A 256 32.25 1.52 4.08
CA THR A 256 32.06 2.47 2.97
C THR A 256 31.61 3.85 3.45
N ALA A 257 31.14 3.97 4.69
CA ALA A 257 30.82 5.25 5.29
C ALA A 257 32.11 6.04 5.44
N GLU A 258 32.24 7.11 4.65
CA GLU A 258 33.30 8.08 4.89
C GLU A 258 33.20 8.55 6.35
N PRO A 259 34.32 8.58 7.08
CA PRO A 259 34.29 8.96 8.48
C PRO A 259 33.72 10.38 8.59
N LYS A 260 32.78 10.56 9.51
CA LYS A 260 32.08 11.84 9.73
C LYS A 260 33.04 13.00 10.04
N ILE A 261 34.25 12.65 10.46
CA ILE A 261 35.40 13.51 10.66
C ILE A 261 36.54 12.89 9.85
N SER A 262 36.97 13.56 8.79
CA SER A 262 38.19 13.16 8.09
C SER A 262 39.25 14.25 8.25
N LEU A 263 40.41 13.86 8.77
CA LEU A 263 41.60 14.69 8.81
C LEU A 263 42.44 14.32 7.59
N ARG A 264 42.60 15.26 6.66
CA ARG A 264 43.52 15.07 5.53
C ARG A 264 44.72 16.00 5.72
N PRO A 265 45.93 15.48 5.99
CA PRO A 265 47.13 16.30 5.93
C PRO A 265 47.38 16.72 4.47
N GLY A 266 47.74 17.98 4.27
CA GLY A 266 48.03 18.57 2.97
C GLY A 266 49.14 19.61 3.06
N TYR A 267 49.52 20.15 1.90
CA TYR A 267 50.50 21.24 1.79
C TYR A 267 49.90 22.34 0.93
N GLN A 268 49.88 23.57 1.44
CA GLN A 268 49.42 24.74 0.70
C GLN A 268 50.42 25.87 0.89
N SER A 269 50.91 26.41 -0.23
CA SER A 269 51.91 27.50 -0.25
C SER A 269 53.18 27.22 0.56
N GLY A 270 53.71 25.99 0.48
CA GLY A 270 54.97 25.61 1.13
C GLY A 270 54.86 25.36 2.64
N SER A 271 53.68 25.45 3.24
CA SER A 271 53.44 25.13 4.65
C SER A 271 52.57 23.86 4.81
N PRO A 272 52.83 23.02 5.82
CA PRO A 272 51.96 21.89 6.14
C PRO A 272 50.63 22.40 6.73
N VAL A 273 49.51 21.92 6.20
CA VAL A 273 48.16 22.28 6.64
C VAL A 273 47.33 21.01 6.84
N ALA A 274 46.53 20.93 7.89
CA ALA A 274 45.58 19.84 8.10
C ALA A 274 44.16 20.34 7.82
N VAL A 275 43.47 19.72 6.86
CA VAL A 275 42.08 20.06 6.54
C VAL A 275 41.14 19.15 7.33
N PHE A 276 40.32 19.75 8.18
CA PHE A 276 39.24 19.08 8.89
C PHE A 276 37.96 19.16 8.07
N HIS A 277 37.54 18.04 7.49
CA HIS A 277 36.22 17.92 6.88
C HIS A 277 35.24 17.34 7.88
N TYR A 278 34.22 18.13 8.22
CA TYR A 278 33.10 17.72 9.05
C TYR A 278 31.81 17.81 8.23
N ASN A 279 31.18 16.66 7.98
CA ASN A 279 29.87 16.61 7.31
C ASN A 279 28.77 16.46 8.37
N PHE A 280 27.89 17.47 8.47
CA PHE A 280 26.72 17.45 9.35
C PHE A 280 25.65 16.47 8.87
#